data_AF-A0A1W9WMC4-F1
#
_entry.id   AF-A0A1W9WMC4-F1
#
_cell.length_a   1.000
_cell.length_b   1.000
_cell.length_c   1.000
_cell.angle_alpha   90.00
_cell.angle_beta   90.00
_cell.angle_gamma   90.00
#
_symmetry.space_group_name_H-M   'P 1'
#
loop_
_entity.id
_entity.type
_entity.pdbx_description
1 polymer ?
#
loop_
_entity_poly.entity_id
_entity_poly.type
_entity_poly.pdbx_seq_one_letter_code
_entity_poly.pdbx_strand_id
1 'polypeptide(L)'
;MKHNHTLTINMDPCNPGQYFACCGVLAVVDRLSSHARAWFDCSDETPRKGRFCISTCEPLGDQLLRVFDGATVSDDPLYGDAHKNPVVIVTKNVGFFYLDWWLDNDYRNPNARLKNWAGAVKIKEDRFEKWIRNMVAEVTKGISMEEIFDYSVSGKKINIDPRSAFNGSLSLGYSPKDMSFHTAVYPYVEFYGAVGLQSNRPGTKKNGFFSYYIWEEPIPFELAAITTGNQSHLGTRCFSFQQVKNKELGHNTPFGFAQPHVYGNGSSHKILKNRGDYA
;
A
#
# COMPACT_ATOMS: atom_id res chain seq x y z
N MET A 1 6.72 -30.09 17.76
CA MET A 1 7.15 -28.94 16.93
C MET A 1 5.90 -28.38 16.30
N LYS A 2 5.54 -27.11 16.50
CA LYS A 2 4.40 -26.52 15.78
C LYS A 2 4.83 -26.40 14.31
N HIS A 3 4.05 -26.96 13.39
CA HIS A 3 4.28 -26.76 11.97
C HIS A 3 3.97 -25.29 11.66
N ASN A 4 4.94 -24.56 11.13
CA ASN A 4 4.71 -23.19 10.66
C ASN A 4 4.11 -23.27 9.26
N HIS A 5 3.00 -22.56 9.05
CA HIS A 5 2.40 -22.39 7.73
C HIS A 5 2.97 -21.13 7.09
N THR A 6 3.30 -21.21 5.80
CA THR A 6 3.82 -20.04 5.05
C THR A 6 2.82 -19.66 3.96
N LEU A 7 2.36 -18.41 4.03
CA LEU A 7 1.62 -17.75 2.98
C LEU A 7 2.57 -16.88 2.17
N THR A 8 2.33 -16.79 0.86
CA THR A 8 3.17 -16.01 -0.04
C THR A 8 2.30 -15.14 -0.93
N ILE A 9 2.74 -13.89 -1.17
CA ILE A 9 2.10 -12.92 -2.06
C ILE A 9 3.16 -12.40 -3.03
N ASN A 10 2.91 -12.50 -4.34
CA ASN A 10 3.78 -11.91 -5.35
C ASN A 10 3.64 -10.40 -5.35
N MET A 11 4.77 -9.70 -5.50
CA MET A 11 4.81 -8.24 -5.45
C MET A 11 6.04 -7.66 -6.17
N ASP A 12 5.97 -6.40 -6.56
CA ASP A 12 7.04 -5.57 -7.13
C ASP A 12 7.63 -4.66 -6.03
N PRO A 13 8.89 -4.85 -5.60
CA PRO A 13 9.51 -4.03 -4.56
C PRO A 13 9.63 -2.56 -4.94
N CYS A 14 9.56 -2.23 -6.23
CA CYS A 14 9.53 -0.88 -6.75
C CYS A 14 8.11 -0.29 -6.80
N ASN A 15 7.07 -1.05 -6.47
CA ASN A 15 5.71 -0.54 -6.32
C ASN A 15 5.45 -0.21 -4.83
N PRO A 16 5.53 1.07 -4.40
CA PRO A 16 5.27 1.44 -3.01
C PRO A 16 3.86 1.05 -2.54
N GLY A 17 2.86 1.06 -3.44
CA GLY A 17 1.52 0.63 -3.09
C GLY A 17 1.46 -0.83 -2.66
N GLN A 18 2.13 -1.72 -3.41
CA GLN A 18 2.21 -3.14 -3.06
C GLN A 18 3.03 -3.35 -1.79
N TYR A 19 4.13 -2.62 -1.59
CA TYR A 19 4.89 -2.65 -0.34
C TYR A 19 4.01 -2.29 0.87
N PHE A 20 3.29 -1.17 0.83
CA PHE A 20 2.40 -0.79 1.93
C PHE A 20 1.22 -1.76 2.06
N ALA A 21 0.78 -2.39 0.96
CA ALA A 21 -0.21 -3.45 1.02
C ALA A 21 0.32 -4.68 1.77
N CYS A 22 1.58 -5.08 1.59
CA CYS A 22 2.23 -6.11 2.42
C CYS A 22 2.19 -5.75 3.91
N CYS A 23 2.55 -4.50 4.25
CA CYS A 23 2.44 -4.00 5.63
C CYS A 23 1.01 -4.06 6.17
N GLY A 24 0.01 -3.74 5.35
CA GLY A 24 -1.40 -3.82 5.71
C GLY A 24 -1.89 -5.25 5.92
N VAL A 25 -1.47 -6.18 5.04
CA VAL A 25 -1.75 -7.61 5.21
C VAL A 25 -1.13 -8.10 6.52
N LEU A 26 0.11 -7.75 6.84
CA LEU A 26 0.74 -8.11 8.12
C LEU A 26 -0.04 -7.57 9.32
N ALA A 27 -0.52 -6.31 9.25
CA ALA A 27 -1.35 -5.73 10.31
C ALA A 27 -2.66 -6.51 10.55
N VAL A 28 -3.23 -7.10 9.50
CA VAL A 28 -4.42 -7.97 9.62
C VAL A 28 -4.04 -9.33 10.16
N VAL A 29 -2.98 -9.94 9.62
CA VAL A 29 -2.54 -11.27 10.03
C VAL A 29 -2.11 -11.31 11.49
N ASP A 30 -1.44 -10.27 11.98
CA ASP A 30 -1.05 -10.11 13.39
C ASP A 30 -2.25 -10.20 14.35
N ARG A 31 -3.43 -9.79 13.88
CA ARG A 31 -4.69 -9.88 14.65
C ARG A 31 -5.42 -11.21 14.49
N LEU A 32 -5.10 -11.98 13.44
CA LEU A 32 -5.69 -13.30 13.17
C LEU A 32 -4.89 -14.45 13.79
N SER A 33 -3.57 -14.32 13.82
CA SER A 33 -2.64 -15.36 14.27
C SER A 33 -1.62 -14.77 15.22
N SER A 34 -1.49 -15.39 16.38
CA SER A 34 -0.44 -15.02 17.32
C SER A 34 0.94 -15.34 16.74
N HIS A 35 1.92 -14.47 16.98
CA HIS A 35 3.32 -14.69 16.57
C HIS A 35 3.55 -14.77 15.06
N ALA A 36 2.66 -14.14 14.28
CA ALA A 36 2.89 -13.98 12.86
C ALA A 36 4.22 -13.25 12.61
N ARG A 37 5.01 -13.76 11.66
CA ARG A 37 6.25 -13.13 11.20
C ARG A 37 6.23 -13.01 9.70
N ALA A 38 6.75 -11.93 9.17
CA ALA A 38 6.83 -11.75 7.73
C ALA A 38 8.20 -11.23 7.29
N TRP A 39 8.53 -11.49 6.03
CA TRP A 39 9.75 -11.05 5.38
C TRP A 39 9.53 -10.90 3.87
N PHE A 40 10.43 -10.15 3.24
CA PHE A 40 10.51 -10.00 1.80
C PHE A 40 11.59 -10.91 1.25
N ASP A 41 11.22 -11.75 0.28
CA ASP A 41 12.14 -12.55 -0.51
C ASP A 41 12.22 -11.92 -1.91
N CYS A 42 13.23 -11.09 -2.13
CA CYS A 42 13.44 -10.37 -3.38
C CYS A 42 14.89 -10.53 -3.84
N SER A 43 15.12 -10.69 -5.14
CA SER A 43 16.48 -10.73 -5.71
C SER A 43 16.92 -9.36 -6.22
N ASP A 44 18.21 -9.05 -6.08
CA ASP A 44 18.81 -7.84 -6.68
C ASP A 44 18.88 -7.93 -8.21
N GLU A 45 18.92 -9.14 -8.77
CA GLU A 45 18.93 -9.36 -10.22
C GLU A 45 17.57 -9.04 -10.86
N THR A 46 16.49 -9.20 -10.09
CA THR A 46 15.11 -8.94 -10.53
C THR A 46 14.43 -7.95 -9.58
N PRO A 47 14.83 -6.66 -9.56
CA PRO A 47 14.40 -5.69 -8.54
C PRO A 47 12.91 -5.34 -8.59
N ARG A 48 12.19 -5.81 -9.62
CA ARG A 48 10.74 -5.67 -9.78
C ARG A 48 9.95 -6.95 -9.54
N LYS A 49 10.61 -8.01 -9.09
CA LYS A 49 9.99 -9.29 -8.74
C LYS A 49 10.42 -9.68 -7.33
N GLY A 50 9.43 -9.86 -6.47
CA GLY A 50 9.63 -10.25 -5.08
C GLY A 50 8.42 -11.01 -4.56
N ARG A 51 8.60 -11.59 -3.39
CA ARG A 51 7.57 -12.29 -2.65
C ARG A 51 7.51 -11.73 -1.24
N PHE A 52 6.31 -11.48 -0.75
CA PHE A 52 6.07 -11.23 0.65
C PHE A 52 5.61 -12.52 1.31
N CYS A 53 6.40 -12.99 2.26
CA CYS A 53 6.21 -14.27 2.92
C CYS A 53 5.74 -14.04 4.36
N ILE A 54 4.75 -14.81 4.81
CA ILE A 54 4.20 -14.70 6.16
C ILE A 54 4.16 -16.08 6.78
N SER A 55 4.85 -16.26 7.89
CA SER A 55 4.82 -17.46 8.72
C SER A 55 3.81 -17.29 9.85
N THR A 56 2.90 -18.26 9.98
CA THR A 56 1.87 -18.30 11.02
C THR A 56 1.83 -19.66 11.71
N CYS A 57 1.29 -19.70 12.92
CA CYS A 57 1.05 -20.95 13.64
C CYS A 57 -0.18 -21.71 13.10
N GLU A 58 -1.13 -20.98 12.51
CA GLU A 58 -2.38 -21.50 11.96
C GLU A 58 -2.45 -21.26 10.45
N PRO A 59 -3.08 -22.15 9.66
CA PRO A 59 -3.30 -21.91 8.24
C PRO A 59 -4.37 -20.82 8.05
N LEU A 60 -3.98 -19.65 7.51
CA LEU A 60 -4.88 -18.49 7.37
C LEU A 60 -5.49 -18.29 5.97
N GLY A 61 -5.17 -19.11 4.97
CA GLY A 61 -5.48 -18.88 3.54
C GLY A 61 -6.83 -18.20 3.26
N ASP A 62 -7.92 -18.97 3.26
CA ASP A 62 -9.27 -18.44 2.98
C ASP A 62 -9.77 -17.46 4.05
N GLN A 63 -9.32 -17.61 5.30
CA GLN A 63 -9.71 -16.73 6.39
C GLN A 63 -9.24 -15.30 6.16
N LEU A 64 -8.01 -15.11 5.65
CA LEU A 64 -7.46 -13.81 5.32
C LEU A 64 -8.21 -13.16 4.14
N LEU A 65 -8.56 -13.95 3.13
CA LEU A 65 -9.36 -13.47 2.00
C LEU A 65 -10.75 -12.98 2.44
N ARG A 66 -11.37 -13.66 3.40
CA ARG A 66 -12.72 -13.37 3.90
C ARG A 66 -12.76 -12.44 5.11
N VAL A 67 -11.62 -11.92 5.57
CA VAL A 67 -11.52 -11.21 6.85
C VAL A 67 -12.42 -9.97 6.94
N PHE A 68 -12.71 -9.33 5.81
CA PHE A 68 -13.59 -8.16 5.70
C PHE A 68 -15.01 -8.48 5.23
N ASP A 69 -15.39 -9.76 5.15
CA ASP A 69 -16.77 -10.14 4.87
C ASP A 69 -17.69 -9.63 6.00
N GLY A 70 -18.76 -8.93 5.61
CA GLY A 70 -19.66 -8.24 6.54
C GLY A 70 -19.04 -7.08 7.32
N ALA A 71 -17.87 -6.55 6.90
CA ALA A 71 -17.29 -5.38 7.53
C ALA A 71 -18.15 -4.12 7.30
N THR A 72 -18.21 -3.26 8.32
CA THR A 72 -18.86 -1.95 8.22
C THR A 72 -17.81 -0.85 8.12
N VAL A 73 -18.14 0.22 7.38
CA VAL A 73 -17.27 1.39 7.24
C VAL A 73 -18.05 2.63 7.70
N SER A 74 -17.45 3.42 8.57
CA SER A 74 -18.03 4.66 9.08
C SER A 74 -16.99 5.77 9.13
N ASP A 75 -17.44 7.02 9.08
CA ASP A 75 -16.59 8.18 9.35
C ASP A 75 -16.64 8.49 10.85
N ASP A 76 -15.49 8.81 11.45
CA ASP A 76 -15.44 9.45 12.75
C ASP A 76 -15.64 10.96 12.56
N PRO A 77 -16.74 11.58 13.05
CA PRO A 77 -17.10 12.96 12.76
C PRO A 77 -16.19 14.02 13.41
N LEU A 78 -14.99 13.66 13.83
CA LEU A 78 -14.01 14.48 14.54
C LEU A 78 -13.83 15.89 13.95
N TYR A 79 -13.88 16.06 12.62
CA TYR A 79 -13.69 17.35 11.96
C TYR A 79 -14.96 17.98 11.39
N GLY A 80 -16.11 17.32 11.52
CA GLY A 80 -17.38 17.77 10.93
C GLY A 80 -17.37 17.84 9.39
N ASP A 81 -16.32 17.34 8.74
CA ASP A 81 -16.13 17.31 7.29
C ASP A 81 -15.80 15.88 6.87
N ALA A 82 -16.75 15.23 6.20
CA ALA A 82 -16.63 13.84 5.73
C ALA A 82 -15.42 13.62 4.78
N HIS A 83 -14.82 14.68 4.23
CA HIS A 83 -13.62 14.60 3.39
C HIS A 83 -12.30 14.64 4.17
N LYS A 84 -12.37 14.89 5.49
CA LYS A 84 -11.23 14.95 6.41
C LYS A 84 -11.35 13.95 7.55
N ASN A 85 -12.58 13.55 7.87
CA ASN A 85 -12.88 12.59 8.92
C ASN A 85 -12.07 11.29 8.75
N PRO A 86 -11.49 10.78 9.84
CA PRO A 86 -10.94 9.44 9.88
C PRO A 86 -11.97 8.39 9.48
N VAL A 87 -11.49 7.32 8.87
CA VAL A 87 -12.33 6.19 8.46
C VAL A 87 -12.15 5.05 9.45
N VAL A 88 -13.27 4.54 9.96
CA VAL A 88 -13.31 3.38 10.85
C VAL A 88 -13.88 2.19 10.08
N ILE A 89 -13.13 1.10 10.05
CA ILE A 89 -13.56 -0.17 9.45
C ILE A 89 -13.73 -1.17 10.59
N VAL A 90 -14.93 -1.70 10.79
CA VAL A 90 -15.21 -2.70 11.83
C VAL A 90 -15.48 -4.05 11.18
N THR A 91 -14.83 -5.09 11.67
CA THR A 91 -14.97 -6.48 11.25
C THR A 91 -15.12 -7.38 12.47
N LYS A 92 -15.91 -8.44 12.31
CA LYS A 92 -16.12 -9.44 13.36
C LYS A 92 -14.85 -10.21 13.72
N ASN A 93 -13.91 -10.32 12.78
CA ASN A 93 -12.77 -11.23 12.88
C ASN A 93 -11.52 -10.59 13.51
N VAL A 94 -11.28 -9.29 13.25
CA VAL A 94 -10.03 -8.60 13.66
C VAL A 94 -10.27 -7.24 14.33
N GLY A 95 -11.49 -7.01 14.83
CA GLY A 95 -11.86 -5.78 15.53
C GLY A 95 -12.03 -4.60 14.57
N PHE A 96 -11.33 -3.49 14.82
CA PHE A 96 -11.48 -2.27 14.00
C PHE A 96 -10.15 -1.72 13.49
N PHE A 97 -10.16 -1.12 12.32
CA PHE A 97 -9.08 -0.29 11.79
C PHE A 97 -9.51 1.16 11.80
N TYR A 98 -8.72 2.00 12.46
CA TYR A 98 -8.88 3.45 12.46
C TYR A 98 -7.86 4.04 11.49
N LEU A 99 -8.33 4.63 10.40
CA LEU A 99 -7.49 5.15 9.34
C LEU A 99 -7.55 6.66 9.35
N ASP A 100 -6.42 7.29 9.61
CA ASP A 100 -6.25 8.73 9.68
C ASP A 100 -4.92 9.19 9.07
N TRP A 101 -4.27 8.31 8.32
CA TRP A 101 -2.87 8.51 7.96
C TRP A 101 -2.55 9.74 7.11
N TRP A 102 -3.58 10.27 6.47
CA TRP A 102 -3.56 11.51 5.70
C TRP A 102 -3.70 12.77 6.57
N LEU A 103 -3.73 12.64 7.89
CA LEU A 103 -3.70 13.74 8.86
C LEU A 103 -2.28 13.93 9.41
N ASP A 104 -1.96 15.15 9.83
CA ASP A 104 -0.67 15.47 10.46
C ASP A 104 -0.56 14.85 11.86
N ASN A 105 0.67 14.80 12.40
CA ASN A 105 0.93 14.19 13.71
C ASN A 105 0.21 14.90 14.87
N ASP A 106 -0.22 16.15 14.65
CA ASP A 106 -0.99 16.92 15.62
C ASP A 106 -2.50 16.71 15.49
N TYR A 107 -2.94 15.88 14.53
CA TYR A 107 -4.35 15.60 14.23
C TYR A 107 -5.16 16.89 14.01
N ARG A 108 -4.52 17.94 13.48
CA ARG A 108 -5.14 19.26 13.29
C ARG A 108 -5.36 19.59 11.84
N ASN A 109 -4.48 19.12 10.94
CA ASN A 109 -4.59 19.39 9.52
C ASN A 109 -4.33 18.16 8.65
N PRO A 110 -4.89 18.10 7.44
CA PRO A 110 -4.48 17.10 6.47
C PRO A 110 -2.96 17.17 6.22
N ASN A 111 -2.26 16.06 6.37
CA ASN A 111 -0.87 15.88 5.97
C ASN A 111 -0.76 15.97 4.45
N ALA A 112 -0.61 17.20 3.96
CA ALA A 112 -0.52 17.50 2.54
C ALA A 112 0.67 16.80 1.84
N ARG A 113 1.65 16.28 2.58
CA ARG A 113 2.83 15.64 2.01
C ARG A 113 2.60 14.19 1.60
N LEU A 114 1.75 13.45 2.31
CA LEU A 114 1.50 12.03 2.02
C LEU A 114 0.09 11.77 1.51
N LYS A 115 -0.85 12.71 1.67
CA LYS A 115 -2.22 12.58 1.16
C LYS A 115 -2.21 12.39 -0.37
N ASN A 116 -2.93 11.36 -0.84
CA ASN A 116 -2.92 10.96 -2.26
C ASN A 116 -4.17 11.41 -3.06
N TRP A 117 -5.06 12.16 -2.42
CA TRP A 117 -6.28 12.70 -3.02
C TRP A 117 -6.53 14.15 -2.60
N ALA A 118 -7.28 14.89 -3.41
CA ALA A 118 -7.68 16.26 -3.17
C ALA A 118 -9.18 16.45 -3.38
N GLY A 119 -9.70 17.58 -2.92
CA GLY A 119 -11.10 17.96 -3.09
C GLY A 119 -12.11 17.11 -2.31
N ALA A 120 -13.35 17.12 -2.77
CA ALA A 120 -14.52 16.49 -2.14
C ALA A 120 -14.62 14.98 -2.42
N VAL A 121 -13.50 14.25 -2.40
CA VAL A 121 -13.52 12.78 -2.53
C VAL A 121 -14.21 12.20 -1.29
N LYS A 122 -15.29 11.46 -1.51
CA LYS A 122 -15.97 10.69 -0.45
C LYS A 122 -15.18 9.41 -0.19
N ILE A 123 -14.27 9.43 0.78
CA ILE A 123 -13.33 8.33 0.98
C ILE A 123 -14.05 7.07 1.49
N LYS A 124 -15.03 7.21 2.36
CA LYS A 124 -15.83 6.09 2.87
C LYS A 124 -16.63 5.36 1.77
N GLU A 125 -17.69 5.99 1.23
CA GLU A 125 -18.67 5.29 0.36
C GLU A 125 -18.06 4.89 -0.99
N ASP A 126 -17.24 5.78 -1.51
CA ASP A 126 -16.82 5.83 -2.90
C ASP A 126 -15.50 5.06 -3.10
N ARG A 127 -14.84 4.66 -1.99
CA ARG A 127 -13.60 3.87 -1.97
C ARG A 127 -13.74 2.67 -1.05
N PHE A 128 -13.57 2.82 0.26
CA PHE A 128 -13.43 1.69 1.19
C PHE A 128 -14.61 0.71 1.14
N GLU A 129 -15.84 1.20 1.19
CA GLU A 129 -17.01 0.30 1.06
C GLU A 129 -17.03 -0.43 -0.28
N LYS A 130 -16.72 0.27 -1.38
CA LYS A 130 -16.71 -0.33 -2.71
C LYS A 130 -15.58 -1.34 -2.88
N TRP A 131 -14.40 -1.07 -2.32
CA TRP A 131 -13.29 -2.02 -2.36
C TRP A 131 -13.57 -3.25 -1.52
N ILE A 132 -14.14 -3.13 -0.32
CA ILE A 132 -14.57 -4.28 0.48
C ILE A 132 -15.59 -5.12 -0.32
N ARG A 133 -16.61 -4.49 -0.91
CA ARG A 133 -17.57 -5.19 -1.77
C ARG A 133 -16.90 -5.93 -2.93
N ASN A 134 -15.96 -5.28 -3.62
CA ASN A 134 -15.23 -5.89 -4.74
C ASN A 134 -14.36 -7.06 -4.26
N MET A 135 -13.60 -6.90 -3.18
CA MET A 135 -12.77 -7.97 -2.61
C MET A 135 -13.64 -9.18 -2.22
N VAL A 136 -14.75 -8.97 -1.50
CA VAL A 136 -15.68 -10.05 -1.10
C VAL A 136 -16.25 -10.77 -2.33
N ALA A 137 -16.61 -10.03 -3.38
CA ALA A 137 -17.14 -10.59 -4.63
C ALA A 137 -16.09 -11.37 -5.45
N GLU A 138 -14.80 -11.20 -5.21
CA GLU A 138 -13.76 -12.01 -5.86
C GLU A 138 -13.34 -13.24 -5.10
N VAL A 139 -13.42 -13.21 -3.77
CA VAL A 139 -13.16 -14.41 -2.98
C VAL A 139 -14.09 -15.54 -3.40
N THR A 140 -15.31 -15.22 -3.84
CA THR A 140 -16.25 -16.19 -4.41
C THR A 140 -15.83 -16.74 -5.78
N LYS A 141 -14.87 -16.11 -6.46
CA LYS A 141 -14.33 -16.53 -7.76
C LYS A 141 -13.01 -17.30 -7.67
N GLY A 142 -12.49 -17.53 -6.46
CA GLY A 142 -11.35 -18.42 -6.22
C GLY A 142 -9.97 -17.82 -6.53
N ILE A 143 -9.78 -16.52 -6.27
CA ILE A 143 -8.46 -15.88 -6.40
C ILE A 143 -7.43 -16.52 -5.45
N SER A 144 -6.21 -16.74 -5.96
CA SER A 144 -5.10 -17.25 -5.15
C SER A 144 -4.51 -16.13 -4.27
N MET A 145 -4.05 -16.47 -3.05
CA MET A 145 -3.34 -15.53 -2.19
C MET A 145 -2.07 -14.97 -2.86
N GLU A 146 -1.43 -15.76 -3.71
CA GLU A 146 -0.19 -15.41 -4.40
C GLU A 146 -0.36 -14.26 -5.39
N GLU A 147 -1.55 -14.09 -5.97
CA GLU A 147 -1.81 -13.16 -7.07
C GLU A 147 -2.77 -12.03 -6.69
N ILE A 148 -3.15 -11.88 -5.40
CA ILE A 148 -4.15 -10.91 -4.97
C ILE A 148 -3.84 -9.46 -5.37
N PHE A 149 -2.56 -9.11 -5.53
CA PHE A 149 -2.15 -7.76 -5.92
C PHE A 149 -2.30 -7.48 -7.41
N ASP A 150 -2.49 -8.48 -8.25
CA ASP A 150 -2.73 -8.30 -9.69
C ASP A 150 -4.21 -8.26 -10.05
N TYR A 151 -5.09 -8.54 -9.08
CA TYR A 151 -6.51 -8.35 -9.26
C TYR A 151 -6.87 -6.88 -9.48
N SER A 152 -7.55 -6.62 -10.59
CA SER A 152 -7.96 -5.28 -11.00
C SER A 152 -9.43 -5.19 -11.37
N VAL A 153 -9.99 -4.00 -11.17
CA VAL A 153 -11.36 -3.64 -11.52
C VAL A 153 -11.43 -2.25 -12.12
N SER A 154 -12.47 -1.99 -12.88
CA SER A 154 -12.86 -0.63 -13.23
C SER A 154 -13.42 0.07 -11.99
N GLY A 155 -12.85 1.21 -11.61
CA GLY A 155 -13.30 1.88 -10.40
C GLY A 155 -12.66 3.23 -10.12
N LYS A 156 -12.90 3.71 -8.90
CA LYS A 156 -12.25 4.91 -8.37
C LYS A 156 -11.12 4.51 -7.42
N LYS A 157 -10.01 5.24 -7.47
CA LYS A 157 -8.75 5.00 -6.73
C LYS A 157 -8.48 6.12 -5.73
N ILE A 158 -7.63 5.87 -4.73
CA ILE A 158 -7.02 6.94 -3.90
C ILE A 158 -5.57 7.18 -4.27
N ASN A 159 -5.06 6.51 -5.31
CA ASN A 159 -3.75 6.71 -5.90
C ASN A 159 -2.56 6.20 -5.06
N ILE A 160 -2.78 5.09 -4.34
CA ILE A 160 -1.68 4.35 -3.69
C ILE A 160 -0.93 3.49 -4.70
N ASP A 161 -1.63 2.83 -5.63
CA ASP A 161 -0.95 2.00 -6.64
C ASP A 161 -0.45 2.85 -7.83
N PRO A 162 0.87 2.93 -8.08
CA PRO A 162 1.45 3.64 -9.21
C PRO A 162 1.05 3.05 -10.58
N ARG A 163 0.62 1.79 -10.67
CA ARG A 163 0.12 1.20 -11.93
C ARG A 163 -1.19 1.83 -12.36
N SER A 164 -1.98 2.27 -11.38
CA SER A 164 -3.20 3.02 -11.64
C SER A 164 -2.90 4.47 -12.01
N ALA A 165 -1.66 4.96 -11.89
CA ALA A 165 -1.31 6.33 -12.22
C ALA A 165 -1.41 6.58 -13.72
N PHE A 166 -2.13 7.63 -14.09
CA PHE A 166 -2.41 7.98 -15.48
C PHE A 166 -1.23 8.75 -16.08
N ASN A 167 -0.10 8.07 -16.24
CA ASN A 167 1.14 8.71 -16.68
C ASN A 167 1.27 8.77 -18.22
N GLY A 168 0.48 7.97 -18.95
CA GLY A 168 0.65 7.77 -20.40
C GLY A 168 -0.27 8.56 -21.34
N SER A 169 -1.46 9.01 -20.91
CA SER A 169 -2.43 9.60 -21.85
C SER A 169 -2.53 11.14 -21.80
N LEU A 170 -2.10 11.78 -20.70
CA LEU A 170 -2.06 13.24 -20.61
C LEU A 170 -0.78 13.83 -21.20
N SER A 171 0.32 13.07 -21.22
CA SER A 171 1.53 13.36 -22.01
C SER A 171 1.25 13.39 -23.52
N LEU A 172 0.10 12.86 -23.94
CA LEU A 172 -0.43 12.94 -25.31
C LEU A 172 -1.49 14.05 -25.49
N GLY A 173 -1.74 14.88 -24.47
CA GLY A 173 -2.63 16.04 -24.56
C GLY A 173 -4.13 15.75 -24.41
N TYR A 174 -4.54 14.61 -23.83
CA TYR A 174 -5.95 14.25 -23.67
C TYR A 174 -6.37 14.05 -22.21
N SER A 175 -7.53 14.62 -21.85
CA SER A 175 -8.21 14.38 -20.57
C SER A 175 -9.12 13.15 -20.68
N PRO A 176 -9.00 12.14 -19.78
CA PRO A 176 -9.86 10.95 -19.82
C PRO A 176 -11.35 11.24 -19.55
N LYS A 177 -11.69 12.44 -19.08
CA LYS A 177 -13.09 12.86 -18.92
C LYS A 177 -13.84 12.86 -20.27
N ASP A 178 -13.09 13.02 -21.36
CA ASP A 178 -13.62 13.16 -22.71
C ASP A 178 -13.67 11.82 -23.48
N MET A 179 -13.09 10.74 -22.94
CA MET A 179 -12.96 9.46 -23.67
C MET A 179 -13.46 8.21 -22.92
N SER A 180 -14.27 8.36 -21.86
CA SER A 180 -14.92 7.24 -21.13
C SER A 180 -14.02 6.04 -20.75
N PHE A 181 -12.71 6.23 -20.66
CA PHE A 181 -11.78 5.17 -20.28
C PHE A 181 -11.91 4.85 -18.79
N HIS A 182 -12.20 3.59 -18.47
CA HIS A 182 -12.14 3.09 -17.11
C HIS A 182 -10.68 2.89 -16.70
N THR A 183 -10.23 3.57 -15.65
CA THR A 183 -8.92 3.26 -15.05
C THR A 183 -9.02 1.96 -14.28
N ALA A 184 -8.11 1.03 -14.55
CA ALA A 184 -7.87 -0.10 -13.68
C ALA A 184 -7.52 0.39 -12.27
N VAL A 185 -8.13 -0.23 -11.27
CA VAL A 185 -7.88 -0.04 -9.84
C VAL A 185 -7.55 -1.40 -9.28
N TYR A 186 -6.57 -1.49 -8.40
CA TYR A 186 -6.17 -2.73 -7.73
C TYR A 186 -6.67 -2.71 -6.29
N PRO A 187 -7.88 -3.25 -5.99
CA PRO A 187 -8.55 -2.99 -4.72
C PRO A 187 -7.75 -3.49 -3.51
N TYR A 188 -7.11 -4.65 -3.62
CA TYR A 188 -6.26 -5.18 -2.55
C TYR A 188 -5.06 -4.25 -2.26
N VAL A 189 -4.44 -3.71 -3.31
CA VAL A 189 -3.29 -2.80 -3.15
C VAL A 189 -3.72 -1.46 -2.56
N GLU A 190 -4.83 -0.88 -3.04
CA GLU A 190 -5.35 0.39 -2.52
C GLU A 190 -5.84 0.25 -1.07
N PHE A 191 -6.59 -0.82 -0.77
CA PHE A 191 -7.17 -1.07 0.55
C PHE A 191 -6.10 -1.43 1.58
N TYR A 192 -5.33 -2.51 1.33
CA TYR A 192 -4.28 -2.91 2.27
C TYR A 192 -3.16 -1.89 2.32
N GLY A 193 -2.89 -1.17 1.22
CA GLY A 193 -1.94 -0.06 1.23
C GLY A 193 -2.37 1.04 2.19
N ALA A 194 -3.66 1.39 2.24
CA ALA A 194 -4.17 2.37 3.19
C ALA A 194 -4.10 1.87 4.65
N VAL A 195 -4.41 0.59 4.88
CA VAL A 195 -4.25 -0.04 6.21
C VAL A 195 -2.78 -0.08 6.62
N GLY A 196 -1.88 -0.46 5.72
CA GLY A 196 -0.45 -0.54 6.01
C GLY A 196 0.16 0.81 6.26
N LEU A 197 -0.22 1.83 5.49
CA LEU A 197 0.19 3.20 5.71
C LEU A 197 -0.12 3.64 7.14
N GLN A 198 -1.25 3.22 7.74
CA GLN A 198 -1.67 3.58 9.10
C GLN A 198 -0.58 3.32 10.17
N SER A 199 0.16 2.22 10.05
CA SER A 199 1.20 1.84 11.02
C SER A 199 2.61 1.95 10.46
N ASN A 200 2.78 1.90 9.14
CA ASN A 200 4.06 1.83 8.45
C ASN A 200 4.24 3.06 7.56
N ARG A 201 4.49 4.22 8.17
CA ARG A 201 4.71 5.46 7.43
C ARG A 201 6.09 5.44 6.74
N PRO A 202 6.18 5.89 5.47
CA PRO A 202 7.48 6.05 4.83
C PRO A 202 8.35 7.07 5.55
N GLY A 203 9.66 6.86 5.50
CA GLY A 203 10.65 7.86 5.88
C GLY A 203 10.57 9.06 4.94
N THR A 204 10.71 10.27 5.48
CA THR A 204 10.75 11.49 4.65
C THR A 204 12.19 11.84 4.29
N LYS A 205 12.45 12.06 3.00
CA LYS A 205 13.72 12.55 2.48
C LYS A 205 13.60 14.03 2.06
N LYS A 206 14.75 14.67 1.81
CA LYS A 206 14.80 16.02 1.22
C LYS A 206 14.09 16.03 -0.14
N ASN A 207 13.66 17.21 -0.60
CA ASN A 207 13.07 17.43 -1.93
C ASN A 207 11.74 16.71 -2.19
N GLY A 208 11.01 16.30 -1.14
CA GLY A 208 9.68 15.68 -1.29
C GLY A 208 9.70 14.20 -1.66
N PHE A 209 10.86 13.54 -1.56
CA PHE A 209 10.97 12.10 -1.69
C PHE A 209 10.56 11.40 -0.40
N PHE A 210 10.04 10.19 -0.57
CA PHE A 210 9.75 9.22 0.47
C PHE A 210 10.66 8.00 0.30
N SER A 211 10.91 7.29 1.38
CA SER A 211 11.63 6.02 1.35
C SER A 211 10.98 4.97 2.22
N TYR A 212 11.19 3.72 1.82
CA TYR A 212 10.90 2.56 2.63
C TYR A 212 12.05 1.56 2.55
N TYR A 213 12.16 0.70 3.55
CA TYR A 213 13.12 -0.39 3.56
C TYR A 213 12.37 -1.73 3.58
N ILE A 214 12.82 -2.66 2.75
CA ILE A 214 12.43 -4.06 2.89
C ILE A 214 13.36 -4.76 3.87
N TRP A 215 12.86 -5.85 4.45
CA TRP A 215 13.59 -6.70 5.37
C TRP A 215 13.50 -8.15 4.90
N GLU A 216 14.60 -8.88 4.98
CA GLU A 216 14.68 -10.29 4.52
C GLU A 216 14.55 -11.28 5.67
N GLU A 217 14.72 -10.82 6.90
CA GLU A 217 14.57 -11.63 8.11
C GLU A 217 13.10 -11.68 8.56
N PRO A 218 12.56 -12.83 9.02
CA PRO A 218 11.20 -12.90 9.55
C PRO A 218 11.02 -12.05 10.83
N ILE A 219 10.27 -10.96 10.73
CA ILE A 219 9.98 -10.05 11.86
C ILE A 219 8.49 -10.01 12.20
N PRO A 220 8.12 -9.76 13.47
CA PRO A 220 6.74 -9.51 13.86
C PRO A 220 6.29 -8.09 13.43
N PHE A 221 4.97 -7.84 13.49
CA PHE A 221 4.35 -6.61 13.01
C PHE A 221 4.91 -5.34 13.67
N GLU A 222 5.23 -5.38 14.95
CA GLU A 222 5.73 -4.22 15.70
C GLU A 222 7.08 -3.71 15.17
N LEU A 223 7.91 -4.62 14.63
CA LEU A 223 9.21 -4.26 14.05
C LEU A 223 9.09 -3.77 12.60
N ALA A 224 8.01 -4.11 11.89
CA ALA A 224 7.77 -3.66 10.51
C ALA A 224 7.66 -2.13 10.42
N ALA A 225 6.98 -1.51 11.39
CA ALA A 225 6.81 -0.05 11.42
C ALA A 225 8.14 0.69 11.56
N ILE A 226 9.00 0.21 12.47
CA ILE A 226 10.33 0.78 12.71
C ILE A 226 11.21 0.63 11.47
N THR A 227 11.14 -0.54 10.82
CA THR A 227 11.97 -0.87 9.66
C THR A 227 11.51 -0.11 8.42
N THR A 228 10.21 0.13 8.25
CA THR A 228 9.68 0.85 7.08
C THR A 228 10.29 2.24 6.93
N GLY A 229 10.25 3.06 7.99
CA GLY A 229 10.61 4.48 7.87
C GLY A 229 12.09 4.78 8.06
N ASN A 230 12.85 3.87 8.66
CA ASN A 230 14.20 4.14 9.16
C ASN A 230 15.19 3.09 8.68
N GLN A 231 16.41 3.53 8.40
CA GLN A 231 17.51 2.60 8.21
C GLN A 231 17.77 1.89 9.55
N SER A 232 17.44 0.61 9.60
CA SER A 232 17.72 -0.27 10.74
C SER A 232 18.65 -1.40 10.30
N HIS A 233 19.16 -2.17 11.25
CA HIS A 233 19.91 -3.39 10.94
C HIS A 233 19.04 -4.47 10.27
N LEU A 234 17.71 -4.34 10.34
CA LEU A 234 16.73 -5.25 9.73
C LEU A 234 16.37 -4.80 8.30
N GLY A 235 16.47 -3.50 8.01
CA GLY A 235 16.18 -2.94 6.69
C GLY A 235 17.37 -3.13 5.74
N THR A 236 17.31 -4.18 4.93
CA THR A 236 18.44 -4.60 4.07
C THR A 236 18.55 -3.75 2.81
N ARG A 237 17.42 -3.34 2.22
CA ARG A 237 17.38 -2.59 0.96
C ARG A 237 16.42 -1.42 1.00
N CYS A 238 16.90 -0.26 0.57
CA CYS A 238 16.15 0.99 0.58
C CYS A 238 15.58 1.29 -0.81
N PHE A 239 14.32 1.70 -0.85
CA PHE A 239 13.64 2.20 -2.03
C PHE A 239 13.26 3.65 -1.82
N SER A 240 13.18 4.45 -2.88
CA SER A 240 12.65 5.81 -2.78
C SER A 240 11.73 6.15 -3.92
N PHE A 241 10.64 6.79 -3.57
CA PHE A 241 9.59 7.21 -4.50
C PHE A 241 9.21 8.66 -4.22
N GLN A 242 8.49 9.24 -5.15
CA GLN A 242 7.89 10.56 -5.00
C GLN A 242 6.42 10.45 -5.39
N GLN A 243 5.57 11.29 -4.81
CA GLN A 243 4.27 11.49 -5.39
C GLN A 243 4.39 12.30 -6.69
N VAL A 244 3.82 11.81 -7.79
CA VAL A 244 3.94 12.44 -9.11
C VAL A 244 3.13 13.74 -9.11
N LYS A 245 3.82 14.89 -9.18
CA LYS A 245 3.17 16.20 -9.29
C LYS A 245 2.49 16.33 -10.65
N ASN A 246 1.17 16.39 -10.66
CA ASN A 246 0.42 16.72 -11.86
C ASN A 246 0.09 18.22 -11.87
N LYS A 247 0.62 18.96 -12.85
CA LYS A 247 0.40 20.42 -12.99
C LYS A 247 -1.06 20.77 -13.32
N GLU A 248 -1.83 19.83 -13.89
CA GLU A 248 -3.22 20.04 -14.31
C GLU A 248 -4.25 19.53 -13.29
N LEU A 249 -3.91 18.51 -12.48
CA LEU A 249 -4.81 17.92 -11.49
C LEU A 249 -4.69 18.51 -10.07
N GLY A 250 -3.88 19.56 -9.87
CA GLY A 250 -3.59 20.09 -8.54
C GLY A 250 -2.90 19.06 -7.63
N HIS A 251 -3.05 19.20 -6.30
CA HIS A 251 -2.41 18.38 -5.25
C HIS A 251 -2.76 16.86 -5.28
N ASN A 252 -3.36 16.35 -6.34
CA ASN A 252 -3.64 14.94 -6.57
C ASN A 252 -2.39 14.21 -7.10
N THR A 253 -1.52 13.78 -6.22
CA THR A 253 -0.25 13.20 -6.64
C THR A 253 -0.21 11.70 -6.33
N PRO A 254 -0.41 10.82 -7.34
CA PRO A 254 -0.27 9.38 -7.14
C PRO A 254 1.14 9.04 -6.69
N PHE A 255 1.30 7.91 -6.01
CA PHE A 255 2.63 7.35 -5.84
C PHE A 255 3.25 7.09 -7.23
N GLY A 256 4.52 7.46 -7.39
CA GLY A 256 5.35 6.98 -8.49
C GLY A 256 5.99 5.65 -8.13
N PHE A 257 6.48 4.92 -9.13
CA PHE A 257 7.35 3.77 -8.86
C PHE A 257 8.61 4.22 -8.12
N ALA A 258 9.02 3.41 -7.15
CA ALA A 258 10.22 3.60 -6.39
C ALA A 258 11.45 3.16 -7.18
N GLN A 259 12.61 3.72 -6.81
CA GLN A 259 13.91 3.30 -7.30
C GLN A 259 14.72 2.67 -6.15
N PRO A 260 15.36 1.51 -6.36
CA PRO A 260 16.25 0.92 -5.37
C PRO A 260 17.52 1.77 -5.19
N HIS A 261 18.00 1.88 -3.95
CA HIS A 261 19.30 2.42 -3.61
C HIS A 261 20.28 1.28 -3.44
N VAL A 262 21.41 1.34 -4.14
CA VAL A 262 22.55 0.46 -3.87
C VAL A 262 23.43 1.14 -2.85
N TYR A 263 23.54 0.57 -1.64
CA TYR A 263 24.54 1.00 -0.69
C TYR A 263 25.92 0.55 -1.20
N GLY A 264 26.64 1.45 -1.86
CA GLY A 264 28.07 1.24 -2.09
C GLY A 264 28.81 1.32 -0.75
N ASN A 265 29.73 0.39 -0.50
CA ASN A 265 30.71 0.49 0.59
C ASN A 265 31.47 1.82 0.44
N GLY A 266 31.03 2.85 1.16
CA GLY A 266 31.59 4.20 1.08
C GLY A 266 30.53 5.26 0.72
N SER A 267 29.85 5.75 1.75
CA SER A 267 29.32 7.12 1.89
C SER A 267 29.04 7.91 0.60
N SER A 268 28.11 7.44 -0.23
CA SER A 268 27.45 8.27 -1.24
C SER A 268 26.20 7.58 -1.79
N HIS A 269 25.04 8.23 -1.67
CA HIS A 269 23.78 7.77 -2.25
C HIS A 269 23.89 7.80 -3.78
N LYS A 270 24.10 6.64 -4.42
CA LYS A 270 23.95 6.51 -5.86
C LYS A 270 22.59 5.90 -6.17
N ILE A 271 21.69 6.75 -6.68
CA ILE A 271 20.47 6.31 -7.35
C ILE A 271 20.90 5.55 -8.60
N LEU A 272 20.43 4.31 -8.76
CA LEU A 272 20.56 3.57 -10.02
C LEU A 272 19.81 4.36 -11.10
N LYS A 273 20.55 5.11 -11.92
CA LYS A 273 20.00 5.71 -13.14
C LYS A 273 19.80 4.57 -14.14
N ASN A 274 18.59 4.00 -14.20
CA ASN A 274 18.17 3.24 -15.37
C ASN A 274 18.07 4.22 -16.55
N ARG A 275 19.11 4.20 -17.40
CA ARG A 275 19.03 4.72 -18.76
C ARG A 275 18.19 3.73 -19.56
N GLY A 276 17.07 4.21 -20.10
CA GLY A 276 16.39 3.61 -21.24
C GLY A 276 15.66 2.31 -20.91
N ASP A 277 14.33 2.37 -21.04
CA ASP A 277 13.49 1.38 -21.73
C ASP A 277 12.11 1.37 -21.06
N TYR A 278 11.39 2.46 -21.33
CA TYR A 278 9.93 2.44 -21.39
C TYR A 278 9.58 2.40 -22.88
N ALA A 279 9.33 1.19 -23.38
CA ALA A 279 8.52 0.93 -24.55
C ALA A 279 7.26 0.21 -24.09
#